data_AF-A0A1Y1Q0X7-F1
#
_entry.id   AF-A0A1Y1Q0X7-F1
#
_cell.length_a   1.000
_cell.length_b   1.000
_cell.length_c   1.000
_cell.angle_alpha   90.00
_cell.angle_beta   90.00
_cell.angle_gamma   90.00
#
_symmetry.space_group_name_H-M   'P 1'
#
loop_
_entity.id
_entity.type
_entity.pdbx_description
1 polymer ?
#
loop_
_entity_poly.entity_id
_entity_poly.type
_entity_poly.pdbx_seq_one_letter_code
_entity_poly.pdbx_strand_id
1 'polypeptide(L)'
;MNLDNNFPSPQETVEKTVFSGGLNSHIADYIEESQLLLVYAARNGLNVDPTIISDLIHAKYGLEQGIWTAEQEVKFWHAFNTLTKVIRPVSIASLKATHSFSVNQKVSEARRTVGVYQRSSVLLLLVLLMAHIYWSMGSVRFIATAEYPKQIQQAREHLEIERSRISPEQLAESREINALEFELDRYDYLVEESLERLTAWNPTKLFDFDESTKYGKSTARAISIGCGGEGCAICFGSDAILYFTFAVWLTRCVCLCFKKFEHRH
;
A
#
# COMPACT_ATOMS: atom_id res chain seq x y z
N MET A 1 53.82 57.50 56.55
CA MET A 1 53.25 58.06 55.31
C MET A 1 52.45 56.95 54.65
N ASN A 2 51.14 56.91 54.93
CA ASN A 2 50.18 56.00 54.33
C ASN A 2 49.55 56.72 53.13
N LEU A 3 49.56 56.09 51.97
CA LEU A 3 48.83 56.53 50.78
C LEU A 3 47.71 55.53 50.55
N ASP A 4 46.55 55.82 51.13
CA ASP A 4 45.29 55.11 50.91
C ASP A 4 44.77 55.47 49.50
N ASN A 5 45.08 54.61 48.52
CA ASN A 5 44.51 54.68 47.18
C ASN A 5 43.13 54.01 47.17
N ASN A 6 42.13 54.76 47.63
CA ASN A 6 40.73 54.39 47.55
C ASN A 6 40.22 54.66 46.12
N PHE A 7 40.35 53.68 45.22
CA PHE A 7 39.83 53.73 43.86
C PHE A 7 38.34 53.34 43.90
N PRO A 8 37.40 54.22 43.49
CA PRO A 8 35.99 53.88 43.48
C PRO A 8 35.73 52.80 42.44
N SER A 9 35.18 51.66 42.89
CA SER A 9 34.68 50.59 42.04
C SER A 9 33.66 51.15 41.04
N PRO A 10 33.78 50.87 39.73
CA PRO A 10 32.73 51.18 38.78
C PRO A 10 31.50 50.36 39.19
N GLN A 11 30.49 51.01 39.75
CA GLN A 11 29.16 50.42 39.80
C GLN A 11 28.61 50.48 38.39
N GLU A 12 28.85 49.40 37.66
CA GLU A 12 28.19 49.06 36.42
C GLU A 12 26.69 48.92 36.73
N THR A 13 25.96 50.03 36.59
CA THR A 13 24.51 50.01 36.52
C THR A 13 24.16 49.27 35.24
N VAL A 14 23.99 47.95 35.38
CA VAL A 14 23.41 47.06 34.36
C VAL A 14 21.98 47.54 34.14
N GLU A 15 21.83 48.48 33.23
CA GLU A 15 20.58 48.90 32.63
C GLU A 15 19.99 47.66 31.97
N LYS A 16 19.09 46.99 32.69
CA LYS A 16 18.29 45.88 32.14
C LYS A 16 17.42 46.46 31.03
N THR A 17 17.96 46.49 29.81
CA THR A 17 17.21 46.82 28.60
C THR A 17 16.15 45.73 28.41
N VAL A 18 14.93 46.05 28.83
CA VAL A 18 13.71 45.29 28.55
C VAL A 18 13.38 45.46 27.06
N PHE A 19 14.17 44.85 26.19
CA PHE A 19 13.92 44.75 24.75
C PHE A 19 13.86 43.26 24.38
N SER A 20 12.95 42.53 25.03
CA SER A 20 13.03 41.05 25.18
C SER A 20 11.82 40.28 24.63
N GLY A 21 10.91 40.92 23.89
CA GLY A 21 9.70 40.24 23.40
C GLY A 21 9.94 39.35 22.17
N GLY A 22 10.51 39.94 21.11
CA GLY A 22 10.67 39.25 19.82
C GLY A 22 12.00 38.51 19.63
N LEU A 23 13.10 39.04 20.19
CA LEU A 23 14.44 38.46 19.99
C LEU A 23 14.59 37.09 20.67
N ASN A 24 13.97 36.95 21.85
CA ASN A 24 14.02 35.72 22.64
C ASN A 24 13.31 34.55 21.91
N SER A 25 12.30 34.86 21.09
CA SER A 25 11.62 33.83 20.28
C SER A 25 12.56 33.22 19.26
N HIS A 26 13.36 34.04 18.56
CA HIS A 26 14.29 33.55 17.55
C HIS A 26 15.39 32.71 18.19
N ILE A 27 15.98 33.17 19.31
CA ILE A 27 17.03 32.43 20.03
C ILE A 27 16.52 31.06 20.52
N ALA A 28 15.28 31.00 21.03
CA ALA A 28 14.67 29.74 21.45
C ALA A 28 14.65 28.71 20.31
N ASP A 29 14.30 29.13 19.08
CA ASP A 29 14.27 28.24 17.91
C ASP A 29 15.65 27.64 17.61
N TYR A 30 16.74 28.42 17.70
CA TYR A 30 18.10 27.88 17.48
C TYR A 30 18.56 26.96 18.60
N ILE A 31 18.13 27.20 19.85
CA ILE A 31 18.44 26.28 20.95
C ILE A 31 17.77 24.93 20.69
N GLU A 32 16.51 24.90 20.24
CA GLU A 32 15.84 23.66 19.85
C GLU A 32 16.54 22.98 18.66
N GLU A 33 16.93 23.74 17.63
CA GLU A 33 17.71 23.22 16.50
C GLU A 33 19.04 22.62 16.94
N SER A 34 19.74 23.25 17.89
CA SER A 34 21.01 22.77 18.42
C SER A 34 20.86 21.42 19.14
N GLN A 35 19.75 21.22 19.85
CA GLN A 35 19.45 19.95 20.51
C GLN A 35 19.15 18.85 19.49
N LEU A 36 18.41 19.18 18.42
CA LEU A 36 18.16 18.27 17.31
C LEU A 36 19.47 17.81 16.66
N LEU A 37 20.39 18.74 16.43
CA LEU A 37 21.73 18.45 15.91
C LEU A 37 22.54 17.56 16.85
N LEU A 38 22.48 17.82 18.16
CA LEU A 38 23.19 17.00 19.15
C LEU A 38 22.67 15.57 19.21
N VAL A 39 21.33 15.38 19.18
CA VAL A 39 20.70 14.04 19.12
C VAL A 39 21.12 13.31 17.85
N TYR A 40 21.16 14.02 16.72
CA TYR A 40 21.63 13.44 15.46
C TYR A 40 23.10 13.00 15.56
N ALA A 41 23.98 13.85 16.09
CA ALA A 41 25.40 13.55 16.26
C ALA A 41 25.61 12.31 17.15
N ALA A 42 24.91 12.25 18.29
CA ALA A 42 24.98 11.12 19.21
C ALA A 42 24.50 9.81 18.57
N ARG A 43 23.40 9.84 17.80
CA ARG A 43 22.86 8.65 17.10
C ARG A 43 23.80 8.09 16.04
N ASN A 44 24.56 8.95 15.37
CA ASN A 44 25.49 8.54 14.33
C ASN A 44 26.92 8.29 14.86
N GLY A 45 27.13 8.37 16.18
CA GLY A 45 28.45 8.18 16.79
C GLY A 45 29.47 9.26 16.39
N LEU A 46 29.01 10.47 16.06
CA LEU A 46 29.90 11.58 15.75
C LEU A 46 30.56 12.06 17.05
N ASN A 47 31.89 12.20 17.02
CA ASN A 47 32.65 12.69 18.16
C ASN A 47 32.53 14.22 18.24
N VAL A 48 31.77 14.70 19.21
CA VAL A 48 31.57 16.14 19.47
C VAL A 48 32.36 16.51 20.72
N ASP A 49 33.13 17.60 20.63
CA ASP A 49 33.91 18.11 21.77
C ASP A 49 33.00 18.38 22.99
N PRO A 50 33.32 17.83 24.18
CA PRO A 50 32.55 18.06 25.40
C PRO A 50 32.34 19.54 25.74
N THR A 51 33.26 20.42 25.36
CA THR A 51 33.15 21.87 25.60
C THR A 51 31.97 22.48 24.83
N ILE A 52 31.79 22.10 23.56
CA ILE A 52 30.66 22.52 22.71
C ILE A 52 29.34 22.07 23.32
N ILE A 53 29.28 20.83 23.80
CA ILE A 53 28.08 20.27 24.43
C ILE A 53 27.74 21.07 25.70
N SER A 54 28.75 21.36 26.53
CA SER A 54 28.58 22.15 27.74
C SER A 54 28.04 23.55 27.45
N ASP A 55 28.60 24.25 26.45
CA ASP A 55 28.18 25.60 26.06
C ASP A 55 26.72 25.63 25.56
N LEU A 56 26.30 24.65 24.77
CA LEU A 56 24.91 24.54 24.29
C LEU A 56 23.91 24.24 25.43
N ILE A 57 24.30 23.37 26.37
CA ILE A 57 23.48 23.06 27.55
C ILE A 57 23.36 24.27 28.47
N HIS A 58 24.47 24.99 28.72
CA HIS A 58 24.45 26.21 29.52
C HIS A 58 23.58 27.30 28.89
N ALA A 59 23.64 27.46 27.57
CA ALA A 59 22.76 28.38 26.85
C ALA A 59 21.28 28.02 27.06
N LYS A 60 20.91 26.74 26.94
CA LYS A 60 19.54 26.29 27.22
C LYS A 60 19.07 26.67 28.62
N TYR A 61 19.86 26.34 29.65
CA TYR A 61 19.50 26.65 31.03
C TYR A 61 19.48 28.16 31.31
N GLY A 62 20.38 28.94 30.69
CA GLY A 62 20.39 30.40 30.78
C GLY A 62 19.10 31.02 30.24
N LEU A 63 18.62 30.52 29.09
CA LEU A 63 17.34 30.96 28.51
C LEU A 63 16.15 30.61 29.42
N GLU A 64 16.09 29.39 29.95
CA GLU A 64 15.03 28.95 30.88
C GLU A 64 14.99 29.77 32.17
N GLN A 65 16.16 30.23 32.64
CA GLN A 65 16.29 31.08 33.84
C GLN A 65 16.06 32.57 33.54
N GLY A 66 15.91 32.97 32.28
CA GLY A 66 15.82 34.36 31.86
C GLY A 66 17.12 35.16 32.06
N ILE A 67 18.25 34.47 32.22
CA ILE A 67 19.59 35.06 32.36
C ILE A 67 20.29 34.83 31.02
N TRP A 68 20.10 35.77 30.10
CA TRP A 68 20.74 35.76 28.78
C TRP A 68 21.72 36.93 28.67
N THR A 69 23.01 36.62 28.82
CA THR A 69 24.10 37.60 28.75
C THR A 69 24.73 37.61 27.35
N ALA A 70 25.32 38.75 26.96
CA ALA A 70 25.98 38.88 25.67
C ALA A 70 27.13 37.87 25.50
N GLU A 71 27.86 37.57 26.57
CA GLU A 71 28.95 36.60 26.56
C GLU A 71 28.45 35.17 26.31
N GLN A 72 27.30 34.79 26.88
CA GLN A 72 26.67 33.49 26.64
C GLN A 72 26.20 33.36 25.21
N GLU A 73 25.63 34.42 24.64
CA GLU A 73 25.18 34.42 23.25
C GLU A 73 26.34 34.19 22.28
N VAL A 74 27.47 34.87 22.47
CA VAL A 74 28.68 34.68 21.66
C VAL A 74 29.17 33.23 21.74
N LYS A 75 29.23 32.66 22.94
CA LYS A 75 29.62 31.25 23.15
C LYS A 75 28.66 30.29 22.46
N PHE A 76 27.36 30.52 22.57
CA PHE A 76 26.33 29.72 21.91
C PHE A 76 26.53 29.71 20.39
N TRP A 77 26.67 30.87 19.77
CA TRP A 77 26.83 30.95 18.31
C TRP A 77 28.13 30.30 17.83
N HIS A 78 29.21 30.39 18.61
CA HIS A 78 30.47 29.71 18.30
C HIS A 78 30.32 28.18 18.39
N ALA A 79 29.71 27.67 19.46
CA ALA A 79 29.42 26.26 19.67
C ALA A 79 28.50 25.70 18.57
N PHE A 80 27.43 26.42 18.24
CA PHE A 80 26.46 26.06 17.20
C PHE A 80 27.12 25.96 15.81
N ASN A 81 27.93 26.95 15.44
CA ASN A 81 28.66 26.94 14.17
C ASN A 81 29.70 25.81 14.09
N THR A 82 30.30 25.44 15.23
CA THR A 82 31.26 24.33 15.26
C THR A 82 30.52 22.99 15.13
N LEU A 83 29.40 22.81 15.83
CA LEU A 83 28.55 21.62 15.74
C LEU A 83 28.01 21.40 14.33
N THR A 84 27.50 22.45 13.67
CA THR A 84 26.97 22.35 12.30
C THR A 84 28.06 21.97 11.27
N LYS A 85 29.31 22.37 11.48
CA LYS A 85 30.44 21.93 10.63
C LYS A 85 30.72 20.43 10.79
N VAL A 86 30.62 19.90 12.01
CA VAL A 86 30.80 18.46 12.30
C VAL A 86 29.70 17.60 11.65
N ILE A 87 28.48 18.13 11.54
CA ILE A 87 27.30 17.38 11.06
C ILE A 87 27.15 17.43 9.51
N ARG A 88 28.02 18.13 8.78
CA ARG A 88 27.99 18.12 7.31
C ARG A 88 28.12 16.67 6.78
N PRO A 89 27.33 16.28 5.77
CA PRO A 89 26.61 17.10 4.80
C PRO A 89 25.16 17.46 5.15
N VAL A 90 24.69 17.15 6.36
CA VAL A 90 23.27 17.22 6.70
C VAL A 90 22.85 18.64 7.08
N SER A 91 21.78 19.16 6.45
CA SER A 91 21.23 20.48 6.76
C SER A 91 20.16 20.41 7.84
N ILE A 92 20.02 21.49 8.62
CA ILE A 92 18.99 21.60 9.67
C ILE A 92 17.58 21.47 9.08
N ALA A 93 17.34 22.01 7.88
CA ALA A 93 16.08 21.86 7.16
C ALA A 93 15.78 20.38 6.83
N SER A 94 16.80 19.61 6.43
CA SER A 94 16.65 18.18 6.17
C SER A 94 16.36 17.39 7.45
N LEU A 95 17.02 17.76 8.56
CA LEU A 95 16.74 17.16 9.86
C LEU A 95 15.34 17.50 10.36
N LYS A 96 14.87 18.74 10.24
CA LYS A 96 13.51 19.13 10.59
C LYS A 96 12.46 18.37 9.77
N ALA A 97 12.71 18.15 8.48
CA ALA A 97 11.82 17.35 7.63
C ALA A 97 11.77 15.87 8.03
N THR A 98 12.90 15.32 8.46
CA THR A 98 13.02 13.90 8.81
C THR A 98 12.62 13.62 10.27
N HIS A 99 12.93 14.53 11.17
CA HIS A 99 12.74 14.43 12.62
C HIS A 99 11.33 14.91 13.03
N SER A 100 10.31 14.31 12.43
CA SER A 100 8.93 14.33 12.94
C SER A 100 8.71 13.29 14.05
N PHE A 101 9.76 12.99 14.83
CA PHE A 101 9.69 12.09 15.97
C PHE A 101 9.17 12.85 17.20
N SER A 102 7.85 12.79 17.30
CA SER A 102 7.02 13.20 18.43
C SER A 102 7.61 12.78 19.78
N VAL A 103 7.94 13.79 20.60
CA VAL A 103 7.76 13.69 22.04
C VAL A 103 6.52 14.55 22.33
N ASN A 104 5.36 13.90 22.44
CA ASN A 104 4.07 14.48 22.87
C ASN A 104 3.32 15.47 21.96
N GLN A 105 3.64 15.61 20.67
CA GLN A 105 2.72 16.29 19.78
C GLN A 105 1.57 15.36 19.41
N LYS A 106 0.35 15.72 19.88
CA LYS A 106 -0.94 15.19 19.42
C LYS A 106 -0.83 14.90 17.93
N VAL A 107 -1.02 13.65 17.56
CA VAL A 107 -0.82 13.13 16.21
C VAL A 107 -1.51 14.06 15.21
N SER A 108 -0.73 14.90 14.53
CA SER A 108 -1.23 15.83 13.51
C SER A 108 -1.98 15.00 12.46
N GLU A 109 -3.22 15.38 12.16
CA GLU A 109 -4.12 14.64 11.28
C GLU A 109 -3.49 14.32 9.91
N ALA A 110 -2.54 15.15 9.47
CA ALA A 110 -1.73 14.93 8.27
C ALA A 110 -1.01 13.57 8.25
N ARG A 111 -0.49 13.09 9.39
CA ARG A 111 0.26 11.81 9.45
C ARG A 111 -0.67 10.60 9.40
N ARG A 112 -1.91 10.73 9.89
CA ARG A 112 -2.94 9.69 9.80
C ARG A 112 -3.35 9.45 8.35
N THR A 113 -3.43 10.52 7.57
CA THR A 113 -3.76 10.50 6.14
C THR A 113 -2.73 9.71 5.32
N VAL A 114 -1.43 9.92 5.54
CA VAL A 114 -0.36 9.19 4.83
C VAL A 114 -0.43 7.68 5.08
N GLY A 115 -0.69 7.26 6.33
CA GLY A 115 -0.83 5.84 6.66
C GLY A 115 -2.02 5.16 5.98
N VAL A 116 -3.11 5.89 5.73
CA VAL A 116 -4.28 5.36 5.00
C VAL A 116 -3.94 5.13 3.53
N TYR A 117 -3.25 6.07 2.88
CA TYR A 117 -2.81 5.91 1.50
C TYR A 117 -1.84 4.74 1.31
N GLN A 118 -0.91 4.56 2.25
CA GLN A 118 0.04 3.46 2.18
C GLN A 118 -0.68 2.11 2.29
N ARG A 119 -1.65 1.97 3.20
CA ARG A 119 -2.45 0.74 3.31
C ARG A 119 -3.36 0.51 2.12
N SER A 120 -4.00 1.56 1.59
CA SER A 120 -4.88 1.42 0.43
C SER A 120 -4.11 1.06 -0.83
N SER A 121 -2.90 1.59 -1.03
CA SER A 121 -2.03 1.23 -2.14
C SER A 121 -1.62 -0.25 -2.09
N VAL A 122 -1.25 -0.77 -0.92
CA VAL A 122 -0.92 -2.20 -0.75
C VAL A 122 -2.15 -3.08 -1.03
N LEU A 123 -3.33 -2.69 -0.55
CA LEU A 123 -4.57 -3.43 -0.79
C LEU A 123 -4.95 -3.42 -2.27
N LEU A 124 -4.86 -2.26 -2.94
CA LEU A 124 -5.11 -2.13 -4.37
C LEU A 124 -4.14 -3.00 -5.19
N LEU A 125 -2.86 -3.00 -4.82
CA LEU A 125 -1.85 -3.83 -5.46
C LEU A 125 -2.17 -5.33 -5.32
N LEU A 126 -2.60 -5.75 -4.12
CA LEU A 126 -3.03 -7.13 -3.86
C LEU A 126 -4.24 -7.54 -4.71
N VAL A 127 -5.26 -6.67 -4.80
CA VAL A 127 -6.46 -6.93 -5.60
C VAL A 127 -6.11 -7.02 -7.08
N LEU A 128 -5.25 -6.12 -7.57
CA LEU A 128 -4.79 -6.13 -8.96
C LEU A 128 -4.02 -7.42 -9.28
N LEU A 129 -3.18 -7.89 -8.34
CA LEU A 129 -2.43 -9.13 -8.47
C LEU A 129 -3.37 -10.34 -8.55
N MET A 130 -4.39 -10.40 -7.69
CA MET A 130 -5.40 -11.46 -7.71
C MET A 130 -6.17 -11.48 -9.03
N ALA A 131 -6.56 -10.31 -9.54
CA ALA A 131 -7.22 -10.18 -10.85
C ALA A 131 -6.30 -10.67 -11.98
N HIS A 132 -5.00 -10.36 -11.92
CA HIS A 132 -4.03 -10.80 -12.93
C HIS A 132 -3.85 -12.32 -12.93
N ILE A 133 -3.72 -12.94 -11.76
CA ILE A 133 -3.61 -14.40 -11.62
C ILE A 133 -4.88 -15.06 -12.16
N TYR A 134 -6.05 -14.54 -11.78
CA TYR A 134 -7.34 -15.04 -12.24
C TYR A 134 -7.46 -14.99 -13.77
N TRP A 135 -7.12 -13.83 -14.37
CA TRP A 135 -7.16 -13.65 -15.81
C TRP A 135 -6.17 -14.58 -16.55
N SER A 136 -4.94 -14.68 -16.05
CA SER A 136 -3.91 -15.55 -16.63
C SER A 136 -4.36 -17.01 -16.62
N MET A 137 -4.89 -17.49 -15.50
CA MET A 137 -5.39 -18.86 -15.36
C MET A 137 -6.59 -19.12 -16.28
N GLY A 138 -7.48 -18.15 -16.45
CA GLY A 138 -8.63 -18.23 -17.36
C GLY A 138 -8.21 -18.33 -18.83
N SER A 139 -7.22 -17.53 -19.25
CA SER A 139 -6.77 -17.48 -20.65
C SER A 139 -6.20 -18.81 -21.13
N VAL A 140 -5.42 -19.51 -20.30
CA VAL A 140 -4.83 -20.81 -20.64
C VAL A 140 -5.93 -21.85 -20.90
N ARG A 141 -6.99 -21.84 -20.10
CA ARG A 141 -8.11 -22.78 -20.26
C ARG A 141 -8.97 -22.47 -21.47
N PHE A 142 -9.22 -21.18 -21.75
CA PHE A 142 -10.05 -20.78 -22.88
C PHE A 142 -9.41 -21.17 -24.23
N ILE A 143 -8.09 -21.05 -24.35
CA ILE A 143 -7.37 -21.44 -25.57
C ILE A 143 -7.51 -22.95 -25.84
N ALA A 144 -7.39 -23.79 -24.80
CA ALA A 144 -7.52 -25.23 -24.95
C ALA A 144 -8.94 -25.62 -25.44
N THR A 145 -9.99 -24.98 -24.91
CA THR A 145 -11.37 -25.28 -25.31
C THR A 145 -11.71 -24.82 -26.73
N ALA A 146 -10.98 -23.83 -27.28
CA ALA A 146 -11.24 -23.33 -28.63
C ALA A 146 -10.68 -24.24 -29.74
N GLU A 147 -9.73 -25.11 -29.43
CA GLU A 147 -9.07 -25.97 -30.43
C GLU A 147 -9.81 -27.29 -30.68
N TYR A 148 -10.39 -27.90 -29.63
CA TYR A 148 -11.16 -29.14 -29.74
C TYR A 148 -12.33 -29.12 -30.74
N PRO A 149 -13.20 -28.07 -30.81
CA PRO A 149 -14.31 -28.09 -31.76
C PRO A 149 -13.84 -28.11 -33.21
N LYS A 150 -12.67 -27.52 -33.52
CA LYS A 150 -12.11 -27.58 -34.88
C LYS A 150 -11.68 -28.99 -35.26
N GLN A 151 -11.03 -29.71 -34.35
CA GLN A 151 -10.60 -31.10 -34.59
C GLN A 151 -11.81 -32.04 -34.74
N ILE A 152 -12.84 -31.87 -33.90
CA ILE A 152 -14.09 -32.64 -34.01
C ILE A 152 -14.77 -32.36 -35.35
N GLN A 153 -14.82 -31.10 -35.78
CA GLN A 153 -15.44 -30.73 -37.05
C GLN A 153 -14.65 -31.30 -38.24
N GLN A 154 -13.32 -31.24 -38.23
CA GLN A 154 -12.48 -31.86 -39.25
C GLN A 154 -12.65 -33.39 -39.31
N ALA A 155 -12.72 -34.06 -38.16
CA ALA A 155 -12.96 -35.50 -38.09
C ALA A 155 -14.35 -35.88 -38.64
N ARG A 156 -15.39 -35.10 -38.31
CA ARG A 156 -16.75 -35.29 -38.84
C ARG A 156 -16.81 -35.09 -40.35
N GLU A 157 -16.18 -34.05 -40.88
CA GLU A 157 -16.10 -33.79 -42.32
C GLU A 157 -15.38 -34.94 -43.04
N HIS A 158 -14.29 -35.46 -42.49
CA HIS A 158 -13.58 -36.61 -43.06
C HIS A 158 -14.47 -37.87 -43.08
N LEU A 159 -15.23 -38.11 -42.02
CA LEU A 159 -16.15 -39.24 -41.93
C LEU A 159 -17.31 -39.12 -42.93
N GLU A 160 -17.86 -37.91 -43.12
CA GLU A 160 -18.93 -37.67 -44.10
C GLU A 160 -18.45 -37.86 -45.54
N ILE A 161 -17.23 -37.42 -45.86
CA ILE A 161 -16.60 -37.67 -47.16
C ILE A 161 -16.42 -39.19 -47.39
N GLU A 162 -15.87 -39.93 -46.43
CA GLU A 162 -15.64 -41.37 -46.59
C GLU A 162 -16.97 -42.15 -46.68
N ARG A 163 -17.97 -41.75 -45.88
CA ARG A 163 -19.33 -42.32 -45.93
C ARG A 163 -20.01 -42.10 -47.28
N SER A 164 -19.75 -40.98 -47.94
CA SER A 164 -20.30 -40.68 -49.28
C SER A 164 -19.68 -41.53 -50.40
N ARG A 165 -18.48 -42.11 -50.17
CA ARG A 165 -17.77 -42.95 -51.16
C ARG A 165 -18.19 -44.41 -51.12
N ILE A 166 -18.72 -44.89 -49.99
CA ILE A 166 -18.99 -46.30 -49.74
C ILE A 166 -20.50 -46.60 -49.90
N SER A 167 -20.84 -47.66 -50.63
CA SER A 167 -22.23 -48.12 -50.79
C SER A 167 -22.83 -48.55 -49.43
N PRO A 168 -24.13 -48.31 -49.15
CA PRO A 168 -24.75 -48.64 -47.87
C PRO A 168 -24.61 -50.11 -47.43
N GLU A 169 -24.43 -51.05 -48.37
CA GLU A 169 -24.18 -52.47 -48.05
C GLU A 169 -22.77 -52.74 -47.52
N GLN A 170 -21.76 -51.96 -47.92
CA GLN A 170 -20.36 -52.12 -47.48
C GLN A 170 -20.02 -51.31 -46.22
N LEU A 171 -20.95 -50.43 -45.82
CA LEU A 171 -20.78 -49.49 -44.73
C LEU A 171 -20.61 -50.18 -43.36
N ALA A 172 -21.30 -51.31 -43.15
CA ALA A 172 -21.23 -52.08 -41.91
C ALA A 172 -19.95 -52.93 -41.77
N GLU A 173 -19.24 -53.20 -42.88
CA GLU A 173 -18.05 -54.06 -42.89
C GLU A 173 -16.74 -53.25 -43.03
N SER A 174 -16.83 -51.96 -43.33
CA SER A 174 -15.65 -51.10 -43.44
C SER A 174 -14.95 -50.92 -42.10
N ARG A 175 -13.75 -51.51 -41.97
CA ARG A 175 -12.86 -51.29 -40.82
C ARG A 175 -12.51 -49.81 -40.63
N GLU A 176 -12.44 -49.03 -41.71
CA GLU A 176 -12.06 -47.63 -41.66
C GLU A 176 -13.16 -46.77 -41.02
N ILE A 177 -14.44 -47.04 -41.32
CA ILE A 177 -15.57 -46.34 -40.71
C ILE A 177 -15.60 -46.63 -39.20
N ASN A 178 -15.45 -47.91 -38.81
CA ASN A 178 -15.41 -48.29 -37.40
C ASN A 178 -14.22 -47.64 -36.65
N ALA A 179 -13.06 -47.48 -37.30
CA ALA A 179 -11.91 -46.81 -36.70
C ALA A 179 -12.14 -45.30 -36.50
N LEU A 180 -12.75 -44.62 -37.49
CA LEU A 180 -13.12 -43.21 -37.41
C LEU A 180 -14.21 -42.96 -36.36
N GLU A 181 -15.20 -43.84 -36.27
CA GLU A 181 -16.27 -43.76 -35.28
C GLU A 181 -15.71 -43.94 -33.85
N PHE A 182 -14.81 -44.90 -33.65
CA PHE A 182 -14.08 -45.04 -32.38
C PHE A 182 -13.24 -43.79 -32.04
N GLU A 183 -12.67 -43.12 -33.05
CA GLU A 183 -11.92 -41.88 -32.82
C GLU A 183 -12.84 -40.72 -32.39
N LEU A 184 -14.03 -40.60 -32.97
CA LEU A 184 -15.05 -39.63 -32.53
C LEU A 184 -15.50 -39.90 -31.10
N ASP A 185 -15.82 -41.15 -30.76
CA ASP A 185 -16.19 -41.53 -29.38
C ASP A 185 -15.09 -41.17 -28.37
N ARG A 186 -13.82 -41.35 -28.75
CA ARG A 186 -12.68 -40.95 -27.92
C ARG A 186 -12.65 -39.44 -27.69
N TYR A 187 -12.91 -38.62 -28.72
CA TYR A 187 -12.96 -37.16 -28.56
C TYR A 187 -14.14 -36.71 -27.70
N ASP A 188 -15.32 -37.29 -27.89
CA ASP A 188 -16.51 -36.96 -27.09
C ASP A 188 -16.26 -37.28 -25.60
N TYR A 189 -15.63 -38.42 -25.30
CA TYR A 189 -15.22 -38.77 -23.93
C TYR A 189 -14.23 -37.76 -23.33
N LEU A 190 -13.22 -37.33 -24.08
CA LEU A 190 -12.23 -36.35 -23.60
C LEU A 190 -12.87 -34.98 -23.34
N VAL A 191 -13.84 -34.58 -24.16
CA VAL A 191 -14.60 -33.35 -23.96
C VAL A 191 -15.42 -33.44 -22.69
N GLU A 192 -16.15 -34.53 -22.49
CA GLU A 192 -16.99 -34.72 -21.30
C GLU A 192 -16.16 -34.76 -20.02
N GLU A 193 -15.02 -35.47 -20.02
CA GLU A 193 -14.09 -35.47 -18.89
C GLU A 193 -13.53 -34.06 -18.61
N SER A 194 -13.21 -33.30 -19.65
CA SER A 194 -12.72 -31.92 -19.49
C SER A 194 -13.81 -30.98 -18.93
N LEU A 195 -15.06 -31.16 -19.32
CA LEU A 195 -16.21 -30.42 -18.80
C LEU A 195 -16.50 -30.80 -17.35
N GLU A 196 -16.36 -32.07 -16.98
CA GLU A 196 -16.51 -32.52 -15.59
C GLU A 196 -15.43 -31.88 -14.70
N ARG A 197 -14.17 -31.83 -15.16
CA ARG A 197 -13.09 -31.13 -14.43
C ARG A 197 -13.34 -29.63 -14.30
N LEU A 198 -13.92 -28.99 -15.34
CA LEU A 198 -14.26 -27.56 -15.31
C LEU A 198 -15.43 -27.26 -14.36
N THR A 199 -16.47 -28.10 -14.35
CA THR A 199 -17.63 -27.94 -13.46
C THR A 199 -17.28 -28.26 -12.00
N ALA A 200 -16.36 -29.19 -11.75
CA ALA A 200 -15.79 -29.45 -10.44
C ALA A 200 -15.02 -28.24 -9.88
N TRP A 201 -14.45 -27.42 -10.77
CA TRP A 201 -13.70 -26.19 -10.45
C TRP A 201 -14.57 -24.95 -10.21
N ASN A 202 -15.86 -25.12 -9.92
CA ASN A 202 -16.73 -23.98 -9.63
C ASN A 202 -16.17 -23.19 -8.43
N PRO A 203 -15.75 -21.93 -8.63
CA PRO A 203 -15.06 -21.13 -7.59
C PRO A 203 -15.93 -20.91 -6.36
N THR A 204 -17.25 -21.01 -6.49
CA THR A 204 -18.18 -20.98 -5.35
C THR A 204 -17.85 -22.06 -4.32
N LYS A 205 -17.46 -23.27 -4.75
CA LYS A 205 -17.01 -24.34 -3.82
C LYS A 205 -15.64 -24.09 -3.19
N LEU A 206 -14.80 -23.25 -3.81
CA LEU A 206 -13.49 -22.87 -3.26
C LEU A 206 -13.65 -21.79 -2.17
N PHE A 207 -14.74 -21.01 -2.24
CA PHE A 207 -15.10 -20.00 -1.24
C PHE A 207 -16.21 -20.44 -0.27
N ASP A 208 -16.79 -21.63 -0.46
CA ASP A 208 -17.41 -22.40 0.62
C ASP A 208 -16.29 -22.85 1.58
N PHE A 209 -15.72 -21.86 2.27
CA PHE A 209 -14.87 -22.06 3.42
C PHE A 209 -15.78 -22.68 4.46
N ASP A 210 -15.65 -24.00 4.62
CA ASP A 210 -16.49 -24.82 5.47
C ASP A 210 -16.73 -24.16 6.84
N GLU A 211 -17.84 -23.44 6.92
CA GLU A 211 -18.33 -22.77 8.12
C GLU A 211 -18.90 -23.82 9.11
N SER A 212 -18.63 -25.12 8.89
CA SER A 212 -19.03 -26.19 9.80
C SER A 212 -18.18 -26.27 11.08
N THR A 213 -17.10 -25.49 11.23
CA THR A 213 -16.31 -25.54 12.47
C THR A 213 -16.82 -24.64 13.61
N LYS A 214 -17.85 -23.79 13.44
CA LYS A 214 -18.36 -22.98 14.56
C LYS A 214 -19.88 -22.72 14.56
N TYR A 215 -20.52 -23.40 15.52
CA TYR A 215 -21.82 -23.12 16.17
C TYR A 215 -23.12 -23.56 15.49
N GLY A 216 -23.64 -24.69 15.99
CA GLY A 216 -25.00 -24.83 16.51
C GLY A 216 -26.10 -23.94 15.93
N LYS A 217 -26.91 -24.55 15.07
CA LYS A 217 -28.36 -24.37 14.91
C LYS A 217 -28.91 -22.99 15.33
N SER A 218 -29.14 -22.13 14.33
CA SER A 218 -30.35 -21.31 14.32
C SER A 218 -30.91 -21.26 12.91
N THR A 219 -32.07 -21.89 12.76
CA THR A 219 -32.84 -21.99 11.52
C THR A 219 -33.46 -20.65 11.15
N ALA A 220 -33.06 -20.08 10.01
CA ALA A 220 -33.83 -19.04 9.33
C ALA A 220 -34.17 -19.51 7.91
N ARG A 221 -35.48 -19.61 7.63
CA ARG A 221 -36.05 -19.92 6.32
C ARG A 221 -35.69 -18.84 5.30
N ALA A 222 -35.12 -19.25 4.16
CA ALA A 222 -35.08 -18.42 2.96
C ALA A 222 -36.23 -18.84 2.02
N ILE A 223 -36.99 -17.83 1.59
CA ILE A 223 -38.10 -17.91 0.64
C ILE A 223 -37.53 -17.82 -0.77
N SER A 224 -37.82 -18.81 -1.63
CA SER A 224 -37.50 -18.78 -3.05
C SER A 224 -38.56 -18.00 -3.83
N ILE A 225 -38.16 -16.99 -4.58
CA ILE A 225 -38.98 -16.35 -5.61
C ILE A 225 -38.44 -16.81 -6.96
N GLY A 226 -39.28 -17.53 -7.71
CA GLY A 226 -39.00 -17.95 -9.08
C GLY A 226 -39.36 -16.87 -10.08
N CYS A 227 -38.52 -16.70 -11.10
CA CYS A 227 -38.86 -16.00 -12.33
C CYS A 227 -38.62 -16.94 -13.51
N GLY A 228 -39.70 -17.30 -14.19
CA GLY A 228 -39.69 -17.91 -15.52
C GLY A 228 -39.93 -16.85 -16.58
N GLY A 229 -39.35 -17.04 -17.77
CA GLY A 229 -39.57 -16.19 -18.93
C GLY A 229 -38.49 -16.39 -19.98
N GLU A 230 -38.84 -17.12 -21.03
CA GLU A 230 -38.00 -17.46 -22.18
C GLU A 230 -37.58 -16.19 -22.96
N GLY A 231 -36.29 -16.05 -23.23
CA GLY A 231 -35.76 -14.94 -24.01
C GLY A 231 -34.27 -15.12 -24.28
N CYS A 232 -33.95 -15.42 -25.54
CA CYS A 232 -32.62 -15.66 -26.10
C CYS A 232 -31.57 -14.66 -25.58
N ALA A 233 -30.68 -15.13 -24.71
CA ALA A 233 -29.50 -14.39 -24.28
C ALA A 233 -28.26 -15.08 -24.85
N ILE A 234 -27.49 -14.34 -25.64
CA ILE A 234 -26.10 -14.69 -25.94
C ILE A 234 -25.42 -14.85 -24.57
N CYS A 235 -25.15 -16.09 -24.18
CA CYS A 235 -24.56 -16.45 -22.90
C CYS A 235 -23.09 -16.02 -22.89
N PHE A 236 -22.84 -14.73 -22.70
CA PHE A 236 -21.66 -14.36 -21.93
C PHE A 236 -21.92 -14.90 -20.53
N GLY A 237 -21.17 -15.94 -20.14
CA GLY A 237 -21.33 -16.60 -18.85
C GLY A 237 -21.47 -15.56 -17.74
N SER A 238 -22.48 -15.76 -16.87
CA SER A 238 -22.85 -14.84 -15.78
C SER A 238 -21.65 -14.34 -14.96
N ASP A 239 -20.58 -15.12 -14.93
CA ASP A 239 -19.33 -14.77 -14.26
C ASP A 239 -18.69 -13.50 -14.83
N ALA A 240 -18.64 -13.31 -16.15
CA ALA A 240 -18.00 -12.14 -16.76
C ALA A 240 -18.73 -10.83 -16.42
N ILE A 241 -20.07 -10.88 -16.33
CA ILE A 241 -20.89 -9.74 -15.95
C ILE A 241 -20.72 -9.43 -14.45
N LEU A 242 -20.58 -10.46 -13.60
CA LEU A 242 -20.25 -10.30 -12.19
C LEU A 242 -18.87 -9.68 -11.97
N TYR A 243 -17.85 -10.07 -12.74
CA TYR A 243 -16.53 -9.44 -12.66
C TYR A 243 -16.53 -7.98 -13.10
N PHE A 244 -17.23 -7.66 -14.20
CA PHE A 244 -17.33 -6.28 -14.66
C PHE A 244 -18.10 -5.39 -13.67
N THR A 245 -19.21 -5.90 -13.13
CA THR A 245 -20.00 -5.17 -12.13
C THR A 245 -19.24 -5.03 -10.81
N PHE A 246 -18.49 -6.05 -10.37
CA PHE A 246 -17.66 -5.98 -9.17
C PHE A 246 -16.48 -5.01 -9.35
N ALA A 247 -15.82 -5.01 -10.51
CA ALA A 247 -14.75 -4.06 -10.83
C ALA A 247 -15.29 -2.61 -10.90
N VAL A 248 -16.44 -2.40 -11.54
CA VAL A 248 -17.10 -1.08 -11.59
C VAL A 248 -17.57 -0.65 -10.20
N TRP A 249 -18.06 -1.59 -9.37
CA TRP A 249 -18.46 -1.33 -7.99
C TRP A 249 -17.26 -0.97 -7.12
N LEU A 250 -16.15 -1.71 -7.21
CA LEU A 250 -14.88 -1.38 -6.55
C LEU A 250 -14.37 0.00 -6.98
N THR A 251 -14.39 0.29 -8.27
CA THR A 251 -13.97 1.60 -8.80
C THR A 251 -14.86 2.71 -8.28
N ARG A 252 -16.18 2.50 -8.20
CA ARG A 252 -17.13 3.45 -7.59
C ARG A 252 -16.91 3.59 -6.08
N CYS A 253 -16.64 2.53 -5.35
CA CYS A 253 -16.32 2.59 -3.93
C CYS A 253 -15.03 3.37 -3.68
N VAL A 254 -13.98 3.15 -4.47
CA VAL A 254 -12.72 3.90 -4.41
C VAL A 254 -12.98 5.37 -4.73
N CYS A 255 -13.73 5.69 -5.78
CA CYS A 255 -14.10 7.07 -6.12
C CYS A 255 -14.98 7.73 -5.05
N LEU A 256 -15.92 7.02 -4.43
CA LEU A 256 -16.75 7.56 -3.35
C LEU A 256 -15.96 7.79 -2.06
N CYS A 257 -15.02 6.90 -1.74
CA CYS A 257 -14.06 7.13 -0.66
C CYS A 257 -13.18 8.35 -0.95
N PHE A 258 -12.75 8.54 -2.20
CA PHE A 258 -11.96 9.71 -2.61
C PHE A 258 -12.79 11.01 -2.51
N LYS A 259 -14.03 11.01 -3.02
CA LYS A 259 -14.91 12.18 -3.01
C LYS A 259 -15.41 12.57 -1.61
N LYS A 260 -15.61 11.59 -0.72
CA LYS A 260 -15.95 11.84 0.69
C LYS A 260 -14.76 12.35 1.51
N PHE A 261 -13.54 12.17 1.00
CA PHE A 261 -12.32 12.73 1.56
C PHE A 261 -12.10 14.18 1.12
N GLU A 262 -12.40 14.50 -0.14
CA GLU A 262 -12.32 15.86 -0.69
C GLU A 262 -13.30 16.85 -0.01
N HIS A 263 -14.44 16.37 0.47
CA HIS A 263 -15.42 17.21 1.16
C HIS A 263 -15.10 17.51 2.65
N ARG A 264 -13.99 16.98 3.17
CA ARG A 264 -13.54 17.17 4.56
C ARG A 264 -12.28 18.04 4.71
N HIS A 265 -11.76 18.55 3.60
CA HIS A 265 -10.75 19.61 3.55
C HIS A 265 -11.38 20.90 3.03
#